data_AF-A0A358DG42-F1
#
_entry.id   AF-A0A358DG42-F1
#
_cell.length_a   1.000
_cell.length_b   1.000
_cell.length_c   1.000
_cell.angle_alpha   90.00
_cell.angle_beta   90.00
_cell.angle_gamma   90.00
#
_symmetry.space_group_name_H-M   'P 1'
#
loop_
_entity.id
_entity.type
_entity.pdbx_description
1 polymer ?
#
loop_
_entity_poly.entity_id
_entity_poly.type
_entity_poly.pdbx_seq_one_letter_code
_entity_poly.pdbx_strand_id
1 'polypeptide(L)'
;MKNKLLILTLFLPLWIGCFYDTPGDLIEKDTGSTYLSLRSSQIILPSDSVGELESITIESLRILVFSKETGKLVTNKLFSVGDLNLATYDSTTGNWRIDFSNMVVETKPGLSIIYVVLNESIMSISGQTLTGALNRLSTLTEMQNLVNTPLSYTTPLRVTYGTDGKPLEPPFIMSTFGEFDIPEGMDKDNPYTADLTGINQGFKLDRTMAKVTIDSLSSYPIFGGPETNNKETSSIFILEMGLVKVPMQYFWSPNRTQTGPSTYDPSYAVPRPPYTGAYQHFNFPLPNPELGYYERDWNGNIQFNFTATGYKTQTKEARVWWSGEASGTNAYTLNKYDLDAYIANKGYSTSADYHDDYNGGIPQLMELNQGNWPTWALNKLNDTTLAFGPTQYVFEDPDFSPVLTGGYWTLKEKNISYYLPEHILANIADTTNSTKLRVKAVNVPLPTTISPEESSNIVWHTQNWGPWKYAVVAGEPVTKALLNTLWGFERDTIVVAGIRRPIIRHYWNLGLRVAEGTNSGTLKNVQFKNITSSPDTKVFYLPIRNTPASPVDYNIYRNHEY
;
A
#
# COMPACT_ATOMS: atom_id res chain seq x y z
N MET A 1 -15.07 -25.01 23.63
CA MET A 1 -14.24 -24.69 24.80
C MET A 1 -13.75 -23.26 24.65
N LYS A 2 -14.24 -22.35 25.50
CA LYS A 2 -13.93 -20.91 25.47
C LYS A 2 -12.77 -20.65 26.43
N ASN A 3 -11.66 -20.09 25.96
CA ASN A 3 -10.60 -19.56 26.83
C ASN A 3 -10.58 -18.03 26.77
N LYS A 4 -10.48 -17.48 27.98
CA LYS A 4 -10.84 -16.13 28.40
C LYS A 4 -9.73 -15.14 28.06
N LEU A 5 -10.09 -14.01 27.46
CA LEU A 5 -9.25 -12.81 27.43
C LEU A 5 -9.55 -12.00 28.70
N LEU A 6 -8.55 -11.88 29.57
CA LEU A 6 -8.62 -11.11 30.80
C LEU A 6 -8.44 -9.63 30.45
N ILE A 7 -9.56 -8.88 30.37
CA ILE A 7 -9.52 -7.42 30.30
C ILE A 7 -9.40 -6.92 31.74
N LEU A 8 -8.22 -6.40 32.09
CA LEU A 8 -7.97 -5.77 33.37
C LEU A 8 -8.50 -4.32 33.31
N THR A 9 -9.81 -4.15 33.51
CA THR A 9 -10.39 -2.83 33.82
C THR A 9 -9.92 -2.41 35.21
N LEU A 10 -9.03 -1.42 35.28
CA LEU A 10 -8.73 -0.72 36.53
C LEU A 10 -9.98 0.03 36.99
N PHE A 11 -10.66 -0.55 37.99
CA PHE A 11 -11.65 0.15 38.81
C PHE A 11 -10.90 1.11 39.76
N LEU A 12 -11.12 2.41 39.61
CA LEU A 12 -10.83 3.39 40.66
C LEU A 12 -11.99 3.38 41.68
N PRO A 13 -11.71 3.31 43.00
CA PRO A 13 -12.75 3.23 44.00
C PRO A 13 -13.46 4.58 44.18
N LEU A 14 -14.79 4.56 44.08
CA LEU A 14 -15.68 5.62 44.54
C LEU A 14 -15.58 5.73 46.07
N TRP A 15 -14.83 6.71 46.57
CA TRP A 15 -14.95 7.18 47.95
C TRP A 15 -15.70 8.51 47.96
N ILE A 16 -16.94 8.43 48.43
CA ILE A 16 -17.72 9.55 48.95
C ILE A 16 -17.09 9.91 50.29
N GLY A 17 -16.68 11.18 50.48
CA GLY A 17 -16.14 11.63 51.75
C GLY A 17 -15.79 13.11 51.79
N CYS A 18 -16.74 13.89 52.32
CA CYS A 18 -16.58 15.16 53.06
C CYS A 18 -15.67 16.26 52.48
N PHE A 19 -16.31 17.38 52.11
CA PHE A 19 -15.70 18.71 52.14
C PHE A 19 -15.10 18.95 53.53
N TYR A 20 -13.77 18.96 53.64
CA TYR A 20 -13.07 19.60 54.73
C TYR A 20 -12.71 21.01 54.29
N ASP A 21 -13.47 21.97 54.82
CA ASP A 21 -13.06 23.36 54.93
C ASP A 21 -11.81 23.39 55.82
N THR A 22 -10.66 23.80 55.28
CA THR A 22 -9.46 24.09 56.08
C THR A 22 -9.19 25.58 55.98
N PRO A 23 -9.20 26.30 57.13
CA PRO A 23 -9.12 27.75 57.15
C PRO A 23 -7.67 28.24 57.09
N GLY A 24 -7.48 29.36 56.39
CA GLY A 24 -6.37 30.31 56.54
C GLY A 24 -5.05 29.92 55.86
N ASP A 25 -4.73 30.59 54.76
CA ASP A 25 -3.56 31.46 54.73
C ASP A 25 -3.52 32.35 53.48
N LEU A 26 -3.21 33.63 53.75
CA LEU A 26 -2.88 34.74 52.85
C LEU A 26 -3.94 35.08 51.78
N ILE A 27 -4.74 36.11 52.09
CA ILE A 27 -5.36 36.95 51.07
C ILE A 27 -4.21 37.66 50.34
N GLU A 28 -3.63 37.00 49.35
CA GLU A 28 -3.06 37.72 48.22
C GLU A 28 -4.15 38.62 47.69
N LYS A 29 -3.81 39.90 47.56
CA LYS A 29 -4.60 40.92 46.89
C LYS A 29 -5.17 40.26 45.62
N ASP A 30 -6.50 40.21 45.47
CA ASP A 30 -7.12 39.78 44.21
C ASP A 30 -6.75 40.84 43.17
N THR A 31 -5.56 40.68 42.58
CA THR A 31 -5.08 41.48 41.48
C THR A 31 -6.10 41.21 40.38
N GLY A 32 -6.80 42.26 39.96
CA GLY A 32 -7.99 42.15 39.09
C GLY A 32 -7.72 41.30 37.85
N SER A 33 -8.77 40.83 37.18
CA SER A 33 -8.56 40.11 35.92
C SER A 33 -7.88 40.99 34.87
N THR A 34 -7.09 40.35 34.02
CA THR A 34 -6.40 40.98 32.90
C THR A 34 -6.53 40.09 31.65
N TYR A 35 -6.15 40.59 30.48
CA TYR A 35 -6.30 39.86 29.23
C TYR A 35 -4.95 39.58 28.55
N LEU A 36 -4.86 38.40 27.96
CA LEU A 36 -3.69 37.87 27.27
C LEU A 36 -4.08 37.44 25.85
N SER A 37 -3.16 37.65 24.91
CA SER A 37 -3.18 37.13 23.55
C SER A 37 -1.80 36.56 23.19
N LEU A 38 -1.72 35.87 22.05
CA LEU A 38 -0.45 35.39 21.51
C LEU A 38 -0.02 36.26 20.33
N ARG A 39 1.27 36.59 20.25
CA ARG A 39 1.83 37.20 19.04
C ARG A 39 1.78 36.17 17.90
N SER A 40 1.51 36.66 16.68
CA SER A 40 1.50 35.85 15.46
C SER A 40 2.76 34.99 15.37
N SER A 41 2.56 33.69 15.13
CA SER A 41 3.61 32.68 15.08
C SER A 41 4.28 32.69 13.72
N GLN A 42 5.62 32.81 13.69
CA GLN A 42 6.39 32.41 12.54
C GLN A 42 6.58 30.90 12.55
N ILE A 43 6.39 30.28 11.38
CA ILE A 43 6.58 28.86 11.18
C ILE A 43 7.54 28.63 10.04
N ILE A 44 8.55 27.81 10.33
CA ILE A 44 9.44 27.24 9.34
C ILE A 44 8.83 25.89 8.98
N LEU A 45 8.19 25.84 7.83
CA LEU A 45 7.62 24.64 7.24
C LEU A 45 8.39 24.32 5.96
N PRO A 46 8.50 23.05 5.59
CA PRO A 46 8.92 22.66 4.26
C PRO A 46 8.07 23.42 3.24
N SER A 47 8.75 24.07 2.31
CA SER A 47 8.11 24.61 1.12
C SER A 47 8.24 23.57 0.00
N ASP A 48 7.27 23.57 -0.90
CA ASP A 48 7.36 22.77 -2.10
C ASP A 48 8.48 23.27 -3.03
N SER A 49 8.65 22.60 -4.17
CA SER A 49 9.69 22.95 -5.15
C SER A 49 9.62 24.39 -5.71
N VAL A 50 8.52 25.11 -5.49
CA VAL A 50 8.33 26.50 -5.95
C VAL A 50 8.29 27.50 -4.80
N GLY A 51 8.54 27.07 -3.56
CA GLY A 51 8.60 27.94 -2.38
C GLY A 51 7.25 28.13 -1.67
N GLU A 52 6.19 27.45 -2.11
CA GLU A 52 4.87 27.53 -1.50
C GLU A 52 4.76 26.61 -0.28
N LEU A 53 3.89 26.96 0.67
CA LEU A 53 3.64 26.09 1.81
C LEU A 53 3.05 24.77 1.34
N GLU A 54 3.72 23.67 1.69
CA GLU A 54 3.29 22.33 1.27
C GLU A 54 1.95 21.95 1.93
N SER A 55 1.86 21.94 3.27
CA SER A 55 0.61 21.75 4.02
C SER A 55 0.82 22.01 5.51
N ILE A 56 -0.21 22.50 6.21
CA ILE A 56 -0.30 22.46 7.67
C ILE A 56 -1.76 22.37 8.10
N THR A 57 -2.07 21.51 9.06
CA THR A 57 -3.42 21.36 9.58
C THR A 57 -3.46 21.81 11.03
N ILE A 58 -4.30 22.80 11.35
CA ILE A 58 -4.53 23.29 12.71
C ILE A 58 -6.03 23.40 12.97
N GLU A 59 -6.56 22.53 13.81
CA GLU A 59 -7.98 22.46 14.13
C GLU A 59 -8.32 23.18 15.45
N SER A 60 -7.35 23.24 16.37
CA SER A 60 -7.55 23.75 17.73
C SER A 60 -6.30 24.40 18.30
N LEU A 61 -6.50 25.38 19.18
CA LEU A 61 -5.45 26.01 20.00
C LEU A 61 -5.94 26.07 21.45
N ARG A 62 -5.13 25.61 22.40
CA ARG A 62 -5.37 25.78 23.84
C ARG A 62 -4.31 26.68 24.46
N ILE A 63 -4.74 27.64 25.26
CA ILE A 63 -3.88 28.47 26.11
C ILE A 63 -4.10 28.03 27.56
N LEU A 64 -3.01 27.65 28.24
CA LEU A 64 -2.98 27.43 29.69
C LEU A 64 -2.03 28.41 30.33
N VAL A 65 -2.44 29.03 31.44
CA VAL A 65 -1.61 29.96 32.21
C VAL A 65 -1.51 29.44 33.63
N PHE A 66 -0.29 29.30 34.14
CA PHE A 66 0.01 28.89 35.51
C PHE A 66 0.69 30.05 36.24
N SER A 67 0.25 30.36 37.46
CA SER A 67 0.99 31.26 38.35
C SER A 67 2.33 30.61 38.70
N LYS A 68 3.44 31.31 38.46
CA LYS A 68 4.77 30.78 38.79
C LYS A 68 5.01 30.70 40.29
N GLU A 69 4.39 31.61 41.05
CA GLU A 69 4.49 31.65 42.51
C GLU A 69 3.78 30.46 43.17
N THR A 70 2.54 30.19 42.77
CA THR A 70 1.73 29.14 43.40
C THR A 70 1.77 27.80 42.68
N GLY A 71 2.23 27.79 41.42
CA GLY A 71 2.15 26.63 40.53
C GLY A 71 0.72 26.27 40.10
N LYS A 72 -0.30 27.04 40.47
CA LYS A 72 -1.71 26.76 40.16
C LYS A 72 -2.09 27.25 38.78
N LEU A 73 -2.98 26.51 38.13
CA LEU A 73 -3.62 26.90 36.87
C LEU A 73 -4.58 28.08 37.11
N VAL A 74 -4.37 29.19 36.38
CA VAL A 74 -5.22 30.39 36.45
C VAL A 74 -6.09 30.57 35.21
N THR A 75 -5.67 30.06 34.05
CA THR A 75 -6.44 30.11 32.80
C THR A 75 -6.30 28.79 32.06
N ASN A 76 -7.41 28.28 31.51
CA ASN A 76 -7.42 27.14 30.61
C ASN A 76 -8.51 27.34 29.55
N LYS A 77 -8.12 27.74 28.34
CA LYS A 77 -9.04 28.08 27.28
C LYS A 77 -8.70 27.36 25.98
N LEU A 78 -9.68 26.63 25.45
CA LEU A 78 -9.64 26.03 24.12
C LEU A 78 -10.35 26.94 23.10
N PHE A 79 -9.72 27.09 21.94
CA PHE A 79 -10.23 27.74 20.75
C PHE A 79 -10.34 26.73 19.62
N SER A 80 -11.45 26.78 18.88
CA SER A 80 -11.56 26.11 17.58
C SER A 80 -10.98 27.04 16.52
N VAL A 81 -10.11 26.52 15.67
CA VAL A 81 -9.41 27.29 14.64
C VAL A 81 -10.08 27.12 13.27
N GLY A 82 -10.69 25.96 12.99
CA GLY A 82 -11.45 25.71 11.75
C GLY A 82 -10.59 25.84 10.48
N ASP A 83 -11.26 25.91 9.30
CA ASP A 83 -10.65 26.10 7.98
C ASP A 83 -10.26 27.58 7.73
N LEU A 84 -9.61 28.21 8.69
CA LEU A 84 -9.05 29.56 8.47
C LEU A 84 -7.91 29.45 7.44
N ASN A 85 -7.80 30.44 6.54
CA ASN A 85 -6.57 30.64 5.75
C ASN A 85 -5.47 31.11 6.70
N LEU A 86 -4.87 30.14 7.40
CA LEU A 86 -4.06 30.42 8.58
C LEU A 86 -2.68 30.95 8.23
N ALA A 87 -2.10 30.53 7.11
CA ALA A 87 -0.71 30.82 6.79
C ALA A 87 -0.58 31.93 5.74
N THR A 88 0.23 32.94 6.04
CA THR A 88 0.62 34.01 5.10
C THR A 88 2.14 34.04 4.95
N TYR A 89 2.62 34.19 3.71
CA TYR A 89 4.05 34.29 3.46
C TYR A 89 4.56 35.69 3.81
N ASP A 90 5.57 35.77 4.68
CA ASP A 90 6.26 37.01 4.98
C ASP A 90 7.53 37.14 4.14
N SER A 91 7.42 37.92 3.06
CA SER A 91 8.53 38.23 2.16
C SER A 91 9.76 38.86 2.82
N THR A 92 9.63 39.43 4.02
CA THR A 92 10.74 40.07 4.73
C THR A 92 11.62 39.05 5.45
N THR A 93 11.00 38.01 6.02
CA THR A 93 11.69 36.98 6.80
C THR A 93 11.89 35.68 6.02
N GLY A 94 11.17 35.51 4.91
CA GLY A 94 11.18 34.29 4.11
C GLY A 94 10.38 33.13 4.74
N ASN A 95 9.64 33.40 5.82
CA ASN A 95 8.91 32.40 6.60
C ASN A 95 7.40 32.54 6.44
N TRP A 96 6.67 31.45 6.69
CA TRP A 96 5.22 31.47 6.77
C TRP A 96 4.77 31.91 8.17
N ARG A 97 3.65 32.62 8.26
CA ARG A 97 3.11 33.15 9.52
C ARG A 97 1.68 32.72 9.73
N ILE A 98 1.35 32.30 10.95
CA ILE A 98 -0.03 32.08 11.40
C ILE A 98 -0.38 33.06 12.49
N ASP A 99 -1.49 33.78 12.28
CA ASP A 99 -1.95 34.80 13.22
C ASP A 99 -3.03 34.28 14.17
N PHE A 100 -2.69 34.24 15.46
CA PHE A 100 -3.60 33.89 16.55
C PHE A 100 -3.90 35.09 17.46
N SER A 101 -3.56 36.31 17.04
CA SER A 101 -3.71 37.53 17.85
C SER A 101 -5.16 37.80 18.26
N ASN A 102 -6.13 37.32 17.49
CA ASN A 102 -7.56 37.40 17.80
C ASN A 102 -8.03 36.45 18.93
N MET A 103 -7.20 35.50 19.35
CA MET A 103 -7.51 34.56 20.43
C MET A 103 -7.13 35.16 21.79
N VAL A 104 -8.04 35.97 22.32
CA VAL A 104 -7.87 36.67 23.60
C VAL A 104 -8.47 35.87 24.76
N VAL A 105 -7.74 35.73 25.86
CA VAL A 105 -8.15 35.02 27.08
C VAL A 105 -8.11 35.93 28.31
N GLU A 106 -9.07 35.76 29.21
CA GLU A 106 -9.03 36.35 30.54
C GLU A 106 -8.08 35.53 31.44
N THR A 107 -7.24 36.22 32.20
CA THR A 107 -6.22 35.65 33.09
C THR A 107 -5.95 36.55 34.31
N LYS A 108 -4.90 36.21 35.08
CA LYS A 108 -4.44 36.97 36.23
C LYS A 108 -3.07 37.60 35.95
N PRO A 109 -2.82 38.82 36.45
CA PRO A 109 -1.53 39.47 36.31
C PRO A 109 -0.47 38.83 37.22
N GLY A 110 0.79 39.13 36.93
CA GLY A 110 1.97 38.65 37.65
C GLY A 110 2.75 37.57 36.89
N LEU A 111 3.79 37.07 37.54
CA LEU A 111 4.74 36.14 36.96
C LEU A 111 4.09 34.77 36.69
N SER A 112 4.06 34.39 35.41
CA SER A 112 3.27 33.27 34.91
C SER A 112 4.05 32.41 33.90
N ILE A 113 3.67 31.15 33.81
CA ILE A 113 4.12 30.22 32.75
C ILE A 113 2.94 29.96 31.83
N ILE A 114 3.12 30.27 30.55
CA ILE A 114 2.08 30.15 29.51
C ILE A 114 2.42 28.94 28.65
N TYR A 115 1.50 27.98 28.54
CA TYR A 115 1.56 26.87 27.59
C TYR A 115 0.58 27.10 26.45
N VAL A 116 1.02 26.77 25.24
CA VAL A 116 0.18 26.70 24.05
C VAL A 116 0.24 25.29 23.51
N VAL A 117 -0.94 24.71 23.27
CA VAL A 117 -1.09 23.37 22.68
C VAL A 117 -1.97 23.50 21.43
N LEU A 118 -1.42 23.14 20.28
CA LEU A 118 -2.19 22.98 19.06
C LEU A 118 -2.63 21.53 18.87
N ASN A 119 -3.77 21.36 18.18
CA ASN A 119 -4.30 20.06 17.76
C ASN A 119 -4.36 19.04 18.90
N GLU A 120 -5.01 19.39 20.01
CA GLU A 120 -5.08 18.51 21.17
C GLU A 120 -5.81 17.18 20.91
N SER A 121 -6.53 17.07 19.79
CA SER A 121 -7.17 15.86 19.33
C SER A 121 -6.42 15.26 18.15
N ILE A 122 -5.89 14.04 18.33
CA ILE A 122 -5.24 13.25 17.28
C ILE A 122 -6.01 11.97 17.01
N MET A 123 -7.33 12.02 17.19
CA MET A 123 -8.23 10.88 17.01
C MET A 123 -8.09 10.27 15.62
N SER A 124 -7.85 11.10 14.59
CA SER A 124 -7.61 10.69 13.21
C SER A 124 -6.29 9.92 12.99
N ILE A 125 -5.33 10.05 13.91
CA ILE A 125 -3.97 9.51 13.79
C ILE A 125 -3.77 8.28 14.67
N SER A 126 -4.11 8.40 15.96
CA SER A 126 -3.82 7.38 16.97
C SER A 126 -5.05 6.96 17.79
N GLY A 127 -6.23 7.52 17.48
CA GLY A 127 -7.43 7.30 18.27
C GLY A 127 -7.35 7.88 19.69
N GLN A 128 -6.47 8.85 19.92
CA GLN A 128 -6.27 9.50 21.22
C GLN A 128 -6.64 10.98 21.18
N THR A 129 -7.05 11.50 22.32
CA THR A 129 -7.28 12.93 22.54
C THR A 129 -6.68 13.34 23.88
N LEU A 130 -6.04 14.51 23.89
CA LEU A 130 -5.52 15.15 25.09
C LEU A 130 -6.57 16.01 25.80
N THR A 131 -7.71 16.30 25.18
CA THR A 131 -8.75 17.19 25.71
C THR A 131 -9.14 16.85 27.14
N GLY A 132 -9.39 15.56 27.42
CA GLY A 132 -9.78 15.10 28.74
C GLY A 132 -8.68 15.28 29.80
N ALA A 133 -7.42 15.07 29.43
CA ALA A 133 -6.28 15.25 30.33
C ALA A 133 -6.01 16.74 30.59
N LEU A 134 -6.00 17.57 29.52
CA LEU A 134 -5.79 19.02 29.60
C LEU A 134 -6.88 19.74 30.39
N ASN A 135 -8.13 19.26 30.34
CA ASN A 135 -9.24 19.82 31.13
C ASN A 135 -9.16 19.51 32.63
N ARG A 136 -8.41 18.46 33.03
CA ARG A 136 -8.28 18.04 34.43
C ARG A 136 -7.07 18.63 35.15
N LEU A 137 -6.20 19.33 34.42
CA LEU A 137 -5.03 19.98 34.99
C LEU A 137 -5.45 21.02 36.05
N SER A 138 -4.69 21.06 37.13
CA SER A 138 -4.83 22.05 38.20
C SER A 138 -3.50 22.70 38.58
N THR A 139 -2.37 22.04 38.26
CA THR A 139 -1.03 22.50 38.62
C THR A 139 -0.02 22.40 37.46
N LEU A 140 1.05 23.20 37.56
CA LEU A 140 2.18 23.17 36.64
C LEU A 140 2.86 21.80 36.60
N THR A 141 2.99 21.13 37.76
CA THR A 141 3.58 19.79 37.87
C THR A 141 2.79 18.76 37.04
N GLU A 142 1.46 18.81 37.10
CA GLU A 142 0.61 17.94 36.28
C GLU A 142 0.80 18.22 34.79
N MET A 143 0.93 19.49 34.39
CA MET A 143 1.20 19.85 33.00
C MET A 143 2.57 19.34 32.53
N GLN A 144 3.61 19.49 33.36
CA GLN A 144 4.95 18.98 33.06
C GLN A 144 4.96 17.46 32.92
N ASN A 145 4.29 16.74 33.82
CA ASN A 145 4.12 15.28 33.73
C ASN A 145 3.40 14.89 32.44
N LEU A 146 2.36 15.63 32.09
CA LEU A 146 1.52 15.37 30.94
C LEU A 146 2.31 15.56 29.62
N VAL A 147 3.01 16.69 29.46
CA VAL A 147 3.87 16.98 28.29
C VAL A 147 5.01 15.95 28.12
N ASN A 148 5.51 15.41 29.23
CA ASN A 148 6.56 14.38 29.23
C ASN A 148 6.02 12.95 29.07
N THR A 149 4.71 12.77 28.88
CA THR A 149 4.13 11.44 28.65
C THR A 149 4.19 11.10 27.16
N PRO A 150 4.84 10.00 26.73
CA PRO A 150 4.88 9.63 25.31
C PRO A 150 3.48 9.31 24.75
N LEU A 151 3.24 9.68 23.49
CA LEU A 151 2.07 9.26 22.71
C LEU A 151 2.37 8.04 21.88
N SER A 152 1.36 7.22 21.64
CA SER A 152 1.50 6.02 20.80
C SER A 152 1.48 6.37 19.32
N TYR A 153 2.36 5.72 18.58
CA TYR A 153 2.42 5.68 17.13
C TYR A 153 2.50 4.20 16.70
N THR A 154 1.34 3.56 16.58
CA THR A 154 1.23 2.13 16.23
C THR A 154 0.77 1.87 14.80
N THR A 155 0.30 2.92 14.12
CA THR A 155 -0.25 2.85 12.77
C THR A 155 0.60 3.73 11.85
N PRO A 156 1.24 3.14 10.82
CA PRO A 156 1.99 3.92 9.84
C PRO A 156 1.12 4.96 9.13
N LEU A 157 1.55 6.22 9.11
CA LEU A 157 0.82 7.31 8.48
C LEU A 157 1.35 7.57 7.07
N ARG A 158 0.76 6.91 6.08
CA ARG A 158 1.04 7.21 4.66
C ARG A 158 0.55 8.62 4.35
N VAL A 159 1.38 9.42 3.69
CA VAL A 159 0.97 10.72 3.16
C VAL A 159 0.02 10.49 1.99
N THR A 160 -1.14 11.12 2.05
CA THR A 160 -2.08 11.21 0.94
C THR A 160 -2.13 12.64 0.43
N TYR A 161 -2.46 12.81 -0.84
CA TYR A 161 -2.48 14.11 -1.49
C TYR A 161 -3.92 14.50 -1.85
N GLY A 162 -4.24 15.78 -1.67
CA GLY A 162 -5.48 16.38 -2.12
C GLY A 162 -5.50 16.55 -3.64
N THR A 163 -6.63 17.03 -4.15
CA THR A 163 -6.82 17.32 -5.58
C THR A 163 -5.95 18.48 -6.07
N ASP A 164 -5.47 19.32 -5.16
CA ASP A 164 -4.53 20.42 -5.40
C ASP A 164 -3.07 19.94 -5.45
N GLY A 165 -2.82 18.65 -5.26
CA GLY A 165 -1.48 18.06 -5.24
C GLY A 165 -0.71 18.30 -3.94
N LYS A 166 -1.36 18.85 -2.90
CA LYS A 166 -0.76 19.09 -1.58
C LYS A 166 -1.03 17.93 -0.62
N PRO A 167 -0.13 17.62 0.32
CA PRO A 167 -0.40 16.62 1.35
C PRO A 167 -1.63 16.97 2.19
N LEU A 168 -2.45 15.97 2.48
CA LEU A 168 -3.50 16.04 3.50
C LEU A 168 -2.85 15.76 4.86
N GLU A 169 -2.25 16.79 5.46
CA GLU A 169 -1.56 16.66 6.73
C GLU A 169 -2.55 16.33 7.87
N PRO A 170 -2.29 15.29 8.69
CA PRO A 170 -3.05 15.08 9.91
C PRO A 170 -2.84 16.20 10.93
N PRO A 171 -3.79 16.48 11.84
CA PRO A 171 -3.63 17.51 12.87
C PRO A 171 -2.61 17.08 13.93
N PHE A 172 -1.32 17.23 13.65
CA PHE A 172 -0.26 16.86 14.60
C PHE A 172 -0.31 17.76 15.83
N ILE A 173 -0.22 17.17 17.03
CA ILE A 173 -0.04 17.94 18.26
C ILE A 173 1.25 18.74 18.14
N MET A 174 1.19 20.00 18.54
CA MET A 174 2.36 20.87 18.70
C MET A 174 2.21 21.59 20.02
N SER A 175 3.30 21.75 20.77
CA SER A 175 3.26 22.51 22.01
C SER A 175 4.52 23.32 22.25
N THR A 176 4.33 24.42 22.97
CA THR A 176 5.40 25.35 23.35
C THR A 176 4.98 26.11 24.61
N PHE A 177 5.95 26.67 25.31
CA PHE A 177 5.71 27.42 26.53
C PHE A 177 6.72 28.55 26.71
N GLY A 178 6.38 29.51 27.57
CA GLY A 178 7.27 30.60 27.96
C GLY A 178 6.89 31.19 29.31
N GLU A 179 7.82 31.94 29.89
CA GLU A 179 7.63 32.62 31.18
C GLU A 179 7.49 34.13 30.95
N PHE A 180 6.48 34.74 31.56
CA PHE A 180 6.16 36.16 31.37
C PHE A 180 5.68 36.79 32.67
N ASP A 181 5.94 38.08 32.83
CA ASP A 181 5.28 38.90 33.83
C ASP A 181 4.11 39.63 33.18
N ILE A 182 2.88 39.21 33.49
CA ILE A 182 1.66 39.74 32.85
C ILE A 182 1.23 41.02 33.59
N PRO A 183 1.15 42.19 32.93
CA PRO A 183 0.80 43.43 33.59
C PRO A 183 -0.68 43.46 34.04
N GLU A 184 -0.96 44.20 35.12
CA GLU A 184 -2.34 44.46 35.56
C GLU A 184 -3.10 45.36 34.59
N GLY A 185 -4.42 45.21 34.52
CA GLY A 185 -5.31 46.19 33.89
C GLY A 185 -5.34 46.19 32.35
N MET A 186 -4.73 45.22 31.68
CA MET A 186 -4.91 45.06 30.23
C MET A 186 -6.37 44.78 29.90
N ASP A 187 -6.87 45.40 28.84
CA ASP A 187 -8.23 45.23 28.36
C ASP A 187 -8.32 44.18 27.24
N LYS A 188 -9.55 43.77 26.90
CA LYS A 188 -9.76 42.73 25.89
C LYS A 188 -9.39 43.17 24.47
N ASP A 189 -9.52 44.46 24.17
CA ASP A 189 -9.24 45.04 22.84
C ASP A 189 -7.75 45.43 22.69
N ASN A 190 -7.03 45.49 23.80
CA ASN A 190 -5.60 45.72 23.93
C ASN A 190 -5.00 44.78 25.01
N PRO A 191 -4.97 43.45 24.75
CA PRO A 191 -4.45 42.47 25.68
C PRO A 191 -2.92 42.48 25.74
N TYR A 192 -2.33 41.92 26.80
CA TYR A 192 -0.91 41.60 26.81
C TYR A 192 -0.61 40.58 25.70
N THR A 193 0.38 40.83 24.85
CA THR A 193 0.73 39.93 23.75
C THR A 193 1.98 39.14 24.12
N ALA A 194 1.82 37.86 24.44
CA ALA A 194 2.93 36.98 24.75
C ALA A 194 3.68 36.52 23.48
N ASP A 195 5.01 36.55 23.57
CA ASP A 195 5.93 36.08 22.54
C ASP A 195 6.81 34.96 23.10
N LEU A 196 6.39 33.72 22.86
CA LEU A 196 7.03 32.49 23.32
C LEU A 196 8.38 32.19 22.62
N THR A 197 8.81 33.00 21.65
CA THR A 197 10.17 32.91 21.07
C THR A 197 11.17 33.80 21.78
N GLY A 198 10.74 34.89 22.40
CA GLY A 198 11.60 35.91 23.01
C GLY A 198 12.32 36.84 22.00
N ILE A 199 12.12 36.66 20.69
CA ILE A 199 12.78 37.44 19.62
C ILE A 199 11.79 38.13 18.68
N ASN A 200 10.59 38.44 19.17
CA ASN A 200 9.47 39.06 18.47
C ASN A 200 8.91 38.24 17.29
N GLN A 201 8.97 36.90 17.37
CA GLN A 201 8.50 35.98 16.33
C GLN A 201 7.25 35.16 16.72
N GLY A 202 6.67 35.44 17.89
CA GLY A 202 5.46 34.77 18.37
C GLY A 202 5.81 33.45 19.06
N PHE A 203 5.55 32.32 18.42
CA PHE A 203 5.91 31.02 18.96
C PHE A 203 6.28 30.05 17.85
N LYS A 204 7.27 29.18 18.08
CA LYS A 204 7.71 28.24 17.04
C LYS A 204 6.76 27.06 16.98
N LEU A 205 6.21 26.80 15.80
CA LEU A 205 5.42 25.60 15.54
C LEU A 205 6.32 24.50 14.99
N ASP A 206 6.61 23.53 15.85
CA ASP A 206 7.37 22.33 15.51
C ASP A 206 6.39 21.15 15.44
N ARG A 207 6.23 20.56 14.24
CA ARG A 207 5.55 19.28 14.10
C ARG A 207 6.15 18.27 15.04
N THR A 208 5.34 17.34 15.54
CA THR A 208 5.82 16.21 16.34
C THR A 208 6.40 15.08 15.47
N MET A 209 6.21 15.14 14.16
CA MET A 209 6.63 14.14 13.18
C MET A 209 7.61 14.71 12.15
N ALA A 210 8.40 13.82 11.56
CA ALA A 210 9.15 14.03 10.32
C ALA A 210 8.37 13.46 9.13
N LYS A 211 8.71 13.87 7.91
CA LYS A 211 8.23 13.23 6.67
C LYS A 211 9.40 12.51 6.01
N VAL A 212 9.23 11.24 5.66
CA VAL A 212 10.23 10.48 4.88
C VAL A 212 9.62 10.15 3.54
N THR A 213 10.31 10.53 2.46
CA THR A 213 9.83 10.34 1.10
C THR A 213 10.81 9.50 0.29
N ILE A 214 10.29 8.45 -0.33
CA ILE A 214 11.02 7.76 -1.39
C ILE A 214 10.55 8.37 -2.69
N ASP A 215 11.33 9.33 -3.19
CA ASP A 215 11.06 10.01 -4.46
C ASP A 215 10.98 8.98 -5.60
N SER A 216 12.03 8.17 -5.76
CA SER A 216 12.11 7.18 -6.82
C SER A 216 13.11 6.06 -6.52
N LEU A 217 12.94 4.92 -7.19
CA LEU A 217 13.90 3.83 -7.20
C LEU A 217 14.13 3.37 -8.64
N SER A 218 15.39 3.29 -9.04
CA SER A 218 15.78 2.95 -10.41
C SER A 218 17.15 2.29 -10.46
N SER A 219 17.51 1.74 -11.62
CA SER A 219 18.86 1.26 -11.92
C SER A 219 19.71 2.29 -12.68
N TYR A 220 19.25 3.53 -12.82
CA TYR A 220 20.09 4.58 -13.40
C TYR A 220 21.29 4.87 -12.50
N PRO A 221 22.47 5.12 -13.07
CA PRO A 221 23.63 5.48 -12.27
C PRO A 221 23.39 6.82 -11.58
N ILE A 222 23.80 6.91 -10.32
CA ILE A 222 23.79 8.16 -9.57
C ILE A 222 25.04 8.96 -9.97
N PHE A 223 24.92 10.29 -10.09
CA PHE A 223 26.06 11.16 -10.40
C PHE A 223 27.19 10.97 -9.38
N GLY A 224 28.40 10.65 -9.86
CA GLY A 224 29.56 10.33 -9.01
C GLY A 224 29.51 8.95 -8.32
N GLY A 225 28.50 8.13 -8.61
CA GLY A 225 28.40 6.74 -8.16
C GLY A 225 29.12 5.73 -9.07
N PRO A 226 29.14 4.44 -8.69
CA PRO A 226 29.73 3.38 -9.51
C PRO A 226 28.92 3.18 -10.81
N GLU A 227 29.61 2.74 -11.87
CA GLU A 227 28.95 2.33 -13.11
C GLU A 227 27.98 1.17 -12.84
N THR A 228 26.87 1.17 -13.57
CA THR A 228 25.81 0.16 -13.42
C THR A 228 25.86 -0.85 -14.58
N ASN A 229 25.87 -2.14 -14.28
CA ASN A 229 25.76 -3.19 -15.30
C ASN A 229 24.29 -3.42 -15.67
N ASN A 230 23.85 -2.81 -16.77
CA ASN A 230 22.45 -2.84 -17.19
C ASN A 230 21.94 -4.24 -17.53
N LYS A 231 22.81 -5.21 -17.86
CA LYS A 231 22.38 -6.59 -18.08
C LYS A 231 22.06 -7.27 -16.75
N GLU A 232 22.95 -7.15 -15.76
CA GLU A 232 22.76 -7.75 -14.44
C GLU A 232 21.63 -7.09 -13.67
N THR A 233 21.47 -5.77 -13.76
CA THR A 233 20.38 -5.09 -13.05
C THR A 233 19.01 -5.31 -13.70
N SER A 234 18.95 -5.74 -14.98
CA SER A 234 17.70 -6.00 -15.67
C SER A 234 16.89 -7.15 -15.06
N SER A 235 17.55 -8.12 -14.40
CA SER A 235 16.89 -9.25 -13.73
C SER A 235 16.48 -8.95 -12.29
N ILE A 236 16.76 -7.74 -11.78
CA ILE A 236 16.40 -7.36 -10.42
C ILE A 236 14.97 -6.84 -10.38
N PHE A 237 14.16 -7.41 -9.49
CA PHE A 237 12.81 -6.95 -9.19
C PHE A 237 12.68 -6.62 -7.70
N ILE A 238 11.89 -5.60 -7.37
CA ILE A 238 11.65 -5.18 -5.99
C ILE A 238 10.37 -5.85 -5.51
N LEU A 239 10.48 -6.73 -4.52
CA LEU A 239 9.35 -7.46 -3.95
C LEU A 239 8.67 -6.66 -2.84
N GLU A 240 9.46 -6.04 -1.96
CA GLU A 240 8.96 -5.31 -0.80
C GLU A 240 9.81 -4.06 -0.57
N MET A 241 9.16 -2.98 -0.14
CA MET A 241 9.81 -1.81 0.43
C MET A 241 9.11 -1.48 1.74
N GLY A 242 9.83 -0.89 2.69
CA GLY A 242 9.28 -0.57 4.00
C GLY A 242 10.26 0.16 4.90
N LEU A 243 9.84 0.47 6.11
CA LEU A 243 10.69 1.08 7.13
C LEU A 243 10.86 0.13 8.31
N VAL A 244 12.06 0.14 8.89
CA VAL A 244 12.38 -0.59 10.13
C VAL A 244 12.97 0.35 11.17
N LYS A 245 12.90 -0.05 12.44
CA LYS A 245 13.39 0.72 13.58
C LYS A 245 12.70 2.09 13.70
N VAL A 246 11.43 2.16 13.30
CA VAL A 246 10.61 3.36 13.50
C VAL A 246 10.10 3.36 14.95
N PRO A 247 10.32 4.42 15.73
CA PRO A 247 9.79 4.50 17.10
C PRO A 247 8.27 4.32 17.12
N MET A 248 7.76 3.59 18.11
CA MET A 248 6.31 3.45 18.33
C MET A 248 5.74 4.51 19.26
N GLN A 249 6.56 5.48 19.67
CA GLN A 249 6.19 6.54 20.58
C GLN A 249 6.86 7.87 20.19
N TYR A 250 6.24 8.97 20.56
CA TYR A 250 6.77 10.32 20.36
C TYR A 250 6.31 11.28 21.47
N PHE A 251 7.05 12.38 21.68
CA PHE A 251 6.70 13.42 22.66
C PHE A 251 6.09 14.66 22.02
N TRP A 252 5.22 15.33 22.76
CA TRP A 252 4.37 16.43 22.27
C TRP A 252 5.17 17.71 22.10
N SER A 253 6.06 17.94 23.07
CA SER A 253 7.01 19.03 23.03
C SER A 253 8.36 18.54 22.49
N PRO A 254 9.11 19.42 21.82
CA PRO A 254 10.54 19.21 21.66
C PRO A 254 11.20 19.09 23.04
N ASN A 255 12.25 18.29 23.16
CA ASN A 255 13.10 18.25 24.37
C ASN A 255 13.82 19.60 24.57
N ARG A 256 13.09 20.63 25.04
CA ARG A 256 13.65 21.86 25.58
C ARG A 256 13.84 21.68 27.07
N THR A 257 14.98 22.09 27.61
CA THR A 257 15.19 22.18 29.05
C THR A 257 14.12 23.08 29.66
N GLN A 258 13.44 22.60 30.70
CA GLN A 258 12.35 23.30 31.40
C GLN A 258 12.86 24.43 32.33
N THR A 259 14.09 24.92 32.14
CA THR A 259 14.75 25.86 33.06
C THR A 259 15.29 27.09 32.34
N GLY A 260 14.48 28.15 32.32
CA GLY A 260 14.88 29.56 32.20
C GLY A 260 15.57 30.02 30.90
N PRO A 261 15.71 31.35 30.73
CA PRO A 261 16.36 31.91 29.55
C PRO A 261 17.86 31.63 29.66
N SER A 262 18.34 30.67 28.88
CA SER A 262 19.77 30.62 28.65
C SER A 262 20.16 31.81 27.77
N THR A 263 21.35 32.34 28.04
CA THR A 263 22.00 33.37 27.22
C THR A 263 22.49 32.85 25.87
N TYR A 264 22.06 31.65 25.46
CA TYR A 264 22.40 31.02 24.19
C TYR A 264 21.14 30.44 23.56
N ASP A 265 20.73 31.02 22.44
CA ASP A 265 19.71 30.46 21.57
C ASP A 265 20.37 29.47 20.58
N PRO A 266 20.09 28.15 20.64
CA PRO A 266 19.28 27.44 21.62
C PRO A 266 20.15 26.63 22.61
N SER A 267 19.92 26.77 23.92
CA SER A 267 20.49 25.86 24.92
C SER A 267 19.66 24.57 24.95
N TYR A 268 20.03 23.63 24.10
CA TYR A 268 19.59 22.25 24.28
C TYR A 268 20.32 21.65 25.50
N ALA A 269 19.65 20.77 26.25
CA ALA A 269 20.38 19.74 26.98
C ALA A 269 21.09 18.88 25.92
N VAL A 270 22.38 19.13 25.74
CA VAL A 270 23.26 18.29 24.94
C VAL A 270 23.82 17.22 25.88
N PRO A 271 23.59 15.93 25.63
CA PRO A 271 22.82 15.32 24.54
C PRO A 271 21.33 15.12 24.88
N ARG A 272 20.47 15.18 23.84
CA ARG A 272 19.06 14.79 23.93
C ARG A 272 18.99 13.33 24.41
N PRO A 273 18.19 12.99 25.43
CA PRO A 273 18.09 11.60 25.87
C PRO A 273 17.57 10.75 24.69
N PRO A 274 18.23 9.63 24.38
CA PRO A 274 17.80 8.76 23.31
C PRO A 274 16.39 8.24 23.58
N TYR A 275 15.60 8.05 22.53
CA TYR A 275 14.32 7.37 22.71
C TYR A 275 14.58 5.92 23.13
N THR A 276 14.15 5.57 24.34
CA THR A 276 14.11 4.19 24.81
C THR A 276 12.72 3.65 24.59
N GLY A 277 12.53 2.57 23.83
CA GLY A 277 11.19 2.05 23.60
C GLY A 277 11.09 0.94 22.56
N ALA A 278 9.84 0.56 22.26
CA ALA A 278 9.52 -0.38 21.21
C ALA A 278 9.63 0.29 19.83
N TYR A 279 10.11 -0.48 18.86
CA TYR A 279 10.20 -0.08 17.47
C TYR A 279 9.30 -0.96 16.62
N GLN A 280 8.73 -0.39 15.58
CA GLN A 280 7.98 -1.13 14.58
C GLN A 280 8.76 -1.28 13.28
N HIS A 281 8.30 -2.26 12.52
CA HIS A 281 8.58 -2.40 11.11
C HIS A 281 7.26 -2.41 10.36
N PHE A 282 7.24 -1.86 9.16
CA PHE A 282 6.09 -1.97 8.28
C PHE A 282 6.55 -1.97 6.83
N ASN A 283 5.83 -2.70 6.00
CA ASN A 283 6.00 -2.68 4.55
C ASN A 283 5.02 -1.67 3.95
N PHE A 284 5.45 -0.97 2.91
CA PHE A 284 4.55 -0.17 2.10
C PHE A 284 3.64 -1.11 1.29
N PRO A 285 2.34 -0.81 1.18
CA PRO A 285 1.44 -1.59 0.35
C PRO A 285 1.92 -1.63 -1.11
N LEU A 286 1.87 -2.81 -1.73
CA LEU A 286 2.10 -2.91 -3.16
C LEU A 286 0.97 -2.21 -3.93
N PRO A 287 1.28 -1.45 -5.01
CA PRO A 287 0.25 -0.84 -5.85
C PRO A 287 -0.70 -1.88 -6.45
N ASN A 288 -0.16 -3.04 -6.85
CA ASN A 288 -0.92 -4.20 -7.29
C ASN A 288 -0.54 -5.45 -6.47
N PRO A 289 -1.34 -5.83 -5.47
CA PRO A 289 -1.07 -7.02 -4.65
C PRO A 289 -1.05 -8.34 -5.42
N GLU A 290 -1.76 -8.44 -6.56
CA GLU A 290 -1.84 -9.67 -7.35
C GLU A 290 -0.52 -10.00 -8.07
N LEU A 291 0.26 -8.96 -8.43
CA LEU A 291 1.59 -9.14 -9.03
C LEU A 291 2.62 -9.64 -8.00
N GLY A 292 2.50 -9.19 -6.74
CA GLY A 292 3.42 -9.55 -5.66
C GLY A 292 4.80 -8.87 -5.72
N TYR A 293 4.98 -7.87 -6.58
CA TYR A 293 6.19 -7.05 -6.70
C TYR A 293 5.86 -5.64 -7.24
N TYR A 294 6.80 -4.70 -7.13
CA TYR A 294 6.64 -3.35 -7.69
C TYR A 294 6.84 -3.36 -9.20
N GLU A 295 5.84 -2.89 -9.94
CA GLU A 295 5.97 -2.68 -11.38
C GLU A 295 7.05 -1.67 -11.72
N ARG A 296 7.70 -1.89 -12.87
CA ARG A 296 8.77 -1.05 -13.39
C ARG A 296 8.66 -0.88 -14.88
N ASP A 297 9.07 0.29 -15.36
CA ASP A 297 9.36 0.50 -16.77
C ASP A 297 10.78 0.05 -17.02
N TRP A 298 10.99 -0.81 -18.01
CA TRP A 298 12.30 -1.35 -18.38
C TRP A 298 12.53 -1.22 -19.87
N ASN A 299 13.66 -0.63 -20.28
CA ASN A 299 13.96 -0.37 -21.69
C ASN A 299 14.91 -1.41 -22.32
N GLY A 300 15.03 -2.59 -21.72
CA GLY A 300 15.76 -3.71 -22.29
C GLY A 300 14.86 -4.67 -23.06
N ASN A 301 15.43 -5.80 -23.49
CA ASN A 301 14.73 -6.82 -24.27
C ASN A 301 15.30 -8.22 -23.99
N ILE A 302 14.41 -9.21 -23.89
CA ILE A 302 14.78 -10.63 -23.92
C ILE A 302 14.33 -11.21 -25.26
N GLN A 303 15.27 -11.84 -25.95
CA GLN A 303 15.02 -12.47 -27.24
C GLN A 303 15.44 -13.93 -27.21
N PHE A 304 14.61 -14.82 -27.73
CA PHE A 304 15.04 -16.16 -28.12
C PHE A 304 15.38 -16.19 -29.60
N ASN A 305 16.54 -16.77 -29.92
CA ASN A 305 16.84 -17.28 -31.26
C ASN A 305 17.00 -18.78 -31.11
N PHE A 306 16.21 -19.55 -31.84
CA PHE A 306 16.16 -20.98 -31.62
C PHE A 306 15.98 -21.76 -32.91
N THR A 307 16.47 -23.00 -32.87
CA THR A 307 16.06 -24.08 -33.75
C THR A 307 15.54 -25.17 -32.84
N ALA A 308 14.28 -25.55 -32.98
CA ALA A 308 13.64 -26.52 -32.11
C ALA A 308 12.78 -27.49 -32.91
N THR A 309 12.75 -28.73 -32.45
CA THR A 309 11.75 -29.71 -32.86
C THR A 309 10.50 -29.50 -32.02
N GLY A 310 9.36 -29.63 -32.66
CA GLY A 310 8.09 -29.43 -32.00
C GLY A 310 6.92 -29.76 -32.90
N TYR A 311 5.76 -29.38 -32.40
CA TYR A 311 4.47 -29.57 -33.01
C TYR A 311 3.83 -28.21 -33.22
N LYS A 312 3.29 -27.98 -34.41
CA LYS A 312 2.19 -27.02 -34.55
C LYS A 312 0.88 -27.76 -34.49
N THR A 313 -0.07 -27.24 -33.74
CA THR A 313 -1.38 -27.85 -33.52
C THR A 313 -2.49 -26.90 -33.95
N GLN A 314 -3.59 -27.46 -34.42
CA GLN A 314 -4.83 -26.74 -34.64
C GLN A 314 -6.01 -27.60 -34.21
N THR A 315 -6.89 -27.04 -33.39
CA THR A 315 -8.12 -27.70 -33.00
C THR A 315 -9.19 -27.49 -34.06
N LYS A 316 -9.94 -28.54 -34.39
CA LYS A 316 -11.08 -28.43 -35.30
C LYS A 316 -12.21 -27.68 -34.59
N GLU A 317 -12.72 -26.60 -35.18
CA GLU A 317 -13.82 -25.80 -34.61
C GLU A 317 -15.19 -26.44 -34.89
N ALA A 318 -15.35 -27.70 -34.51
CA ALA A 318 -16.62 -28.37 -34.58
C ALA A 318 -16.72 -29.45 -33.50
N ARG A 319 -17.91 -29.52 -32.92
CA ARG A 319 -18.31 -30.55 -31.97
C ARG A 319 -19.29 -31.46 -32.68
N VAL A 320 -19.13 -32.75 -32.45
CA VAL A 320 -20.08 -33.76 -32.92
C VAL A 320 -21.01 -34.06 -31.79
N TRP A 321 -22.30 -33.85 -32.00
CA TRP A 321 -23.31 -34.10 -31.01
C TRP A 321 -23.95 -35.45 -31.27
N TRP A 322 -24.27 -36.14 -30.19
CA TRP A 322 -25.19 -37.27 -30.28
C TRP A 322 -26.59 -36.76 -30.60
N SER A 323 -27.22 -37.34 -31.62
CA SER A 323 -28.53 -36.91 -32.11
C SER A 323 -29.71 -37.54 -31.35
N GLY A 324 -29.45 -38.52 -30.48
CA GLY A 324 -30.47 -39.31 -29.80
C GLY A 324 -30.71 -40.69 -30.42
N GLU A 325 -30.27 -40.93 -31.66
CA GLU A 325 -30.38 -42.24 -32.30
C GLU A 325 -29.25 -43.20 -31.88
N ALA A 326 -29.59 -44.47 -31.66
CA ALA A 326 -28.66 -45.47 -31.13
C ALA A 326 -27.74 -46.11 -32.18
N SER A 327 -28.03 -46.00 -33.49
CA SER A 327 -27.19 -46.54 -34.57
C SER A 327 -27.53 -45.92 -35.94
N GLY A 328 -26.60 -46.03 -36.90
CA GLY A 328 -26.81 -45.62 -38.31
C GLY A 328 -26.23 -44.26 -38.68
N THR A 329 -26.53 -43.78 -39.90
CA THR A 329 -25.98 -42.52 -40.45
C THR A 329 -26.45 -41.25 -39.73
N ASN A 330 -27.52 -41.36 -38.94
CA ASN A 330 -28.15 -40.25 -38.25
C ASN A 330 -27.81 -40.19 -36.76
N ALA A 331 -26.99 -41.10 -36.23
CA ALA A 331 -26.63 -41.15 -34.80
C ALA A 331 -25.78 -39.96 -34.32
N TYR A 332 -25.21 -39.20 -35.26
CA TYR A 332 -24.28 -38.10 -34.99
C TYR A 332 -24.57 -36.91 -35.90
N THR A 333 -24.39 -35.70 -35.36
CA THR A 333 -24.60 -34.45 -36.10
C THR A 333 -23.60 -33.39 -35.68
N LEU A 334 -23.44 -32.34 -36.50
CA LEU A 334 -22.71 -31.13 -36.10
C LEU A 334 -23.65 -30.07 -35.50
N ASN A 335 -24.97 -30.27 -35.60
CA ASN A 335 -25.97 -29.37 -35.04
C ASN A 335 -26.43 -29.87 -33.67
N LYS A 336 -26.04 -29.16 -32.61
CA LYS A 336 -26.40 -29.54 -31.23
C LYS A 336 -27.89 -29.68 -30.94
N TYR A 337 -28.72 -29.03 -31.76
CA TYR A 337 -30.17 -28.98 -31.59
C TYR A 337 -30.92 -30.16 -32.23
N ASP A 338 -30.28 -31.04 -33.01
CA ASP A 338 -31.01 -32.17 -33.62
C ASP A 338 -31.52 -33.17 -32.57
N LEU A 339 -30.87 -33.23 -31.40
CA LEU A 339 -31.36 -33.99 -30.25
C LEU A 339 -32.75 -33.52 -29.79
N ASP A 340 -33.09 -32.25 -29.97
CA ASP A 340 -34.38 -31.68 -29.55
C ASP A 340 -35.51 -32.26 -30.38
N ALA A 341 -35.29 -32.42 -31.69
CA ALA A 341 -36.24 -33.02 -32.61
C ALA A 341 -36.44 -34.51 -32.29
N TYR A 342 -35.38 -35.23 -31.94
CA TYR A 342 -35.46 -36.62 -31.51
C TYR A 342 -36.31 -36.77 -30.24
N ILE A 343 -36.03 -35.96 -29.21
CA ILE A 343 -36.77 -35.98 -27.94
C ILE A 343 -38.25 -35.59 -28.16
N ALA A 344 -38.52 -34.59 -29.01
CA ALA A 344 -39.88 -34.18 -29.35
C ALA A 344 -40.69 -35.30 -30.02
N ASN A 345 -40.07 -36.07 -30.93
CA ASN A 345 -40.72 -37.16 -31.67
C ASN A 345 -40.93 -38.43 -30.84
N LYS A 346 -40.05 -38.74 -29.88
CA LYS A 346 -40.12 -39.96 -29.05
C LYS A 346 -41.01 -39.82 -27.81
N GLY A 347 -41.30 -38.58 -27.37
CA GLY A 347 -41.95 -38.34 -26.09
C GLY A 347 -40.98 -38.51 -24.91
N TYR A 348 -41.13 -37.70 -23.87
CA TYR A 348 -40.16 -37.56 -22.77
C TYR A 348 -40.16 -38.73 -21.75
N SER A 349 -40.50 -39.96 -22.14
CA SER A 349 -40.86 -41.02 -21.19
C SER A 349 -39.83 -42.14 -21.01
N THR A 350 -38.76 -42.26 -21.82
CA THR A 350 -38.02 -43.55 -21.87
C THR A 350 -36.50 -43.56 -22.19
N SER A 351 -35.67 -42.54 -21.94
CA SER A 351 -34.20 -42.76 -22.04
C SER A 351 -33.36 -42.02 -21.00
N ALA A 352 -32.64 -42.82 -20.20
CA ALA A 352 -31.69 -42.40 -19.17
C ALA A 352 -30.52 -41.56 -19.71
N ASP A 353 -30.35 -41.48 -21.04
CA ASP A 353 -29.20 -40.88 -21.70
C ASP A 353 -29.31 -39.35 -21.88
N TYR A 354 -30.53 -38.79 -21.76
CA TYR A 354 -30.80 -37.34 -21.77
C TYR A 354 -31.60 -36.87 -20.55
N HIS A 355 -31.87 -37.76 -19.58
CA HIS A 355 -32.44 -37.39 -18.28
C HIS A 355 -31.37 -36.81 -17.35
N ASP A 356 -31.62 -35.63 -16.79
CA ASP A 356 -30.76 -34.96 -15.79
C ASP A 356 -30.94 -35.56 -14.38
N ASP A 357 -30.84 -36.89 -14.27
CA ASP A 357 -30.82 -37.58 -12.97
C ASP A 357 -29.39 -37.54 -12.35
N TYR A 358 -28.51 -36.74 -12.95
CA TYR A 358 -27.08 -36.67 -12.67
C TYR A 358 -26.80 -35.82 -11.42
N ASN A 359 -26.77 -36.48 -10.26
CA ASN A 359 -26.38 -35.91 -8.96
C ASN A 359 -24.87 -35.65 -8.82
N GLY A 360 -24.21 -35.10 -9.85
CA GLY A 360 -22.79 -34.71 -9.79
C GLY A 360 -21.78 -35.85 -9.75
N GLY A 361 -22.14 -37.08 -10.17
CA GLY A 361 -21.24 -38.24 -10.32
C GLY A 361 -20.30 -38.15 -11.53
N ILE A 362 -19.78 -39.25 -12.08
CA ILE A 362 -19.20 -39.27 -13.44
C ILE A 362 -20.27 -39.83 -14.37
N PRO A 363 -20.66 -39.16 -15.48
CA PRO A 363 -21.65 -39.73 -16.41
C PRO A 363 -21.16 -41.11 -16.87
N GLN A 364 -22.03 -42.12 -16.89
CA GLN A 364 -21.63 -43.40 -17.49
C GLN A 364 -21.29 -43.13 -18.97
N LEU A 365 -20.11 -43.58 -19.41
CA LEU A 365 -19.79 -43.57 -20.84
C LEU A 365 -20.86 -44.41 -21.54
N MET A 366 -21.74 -43.74 -22.28
CA MET A 366 -22.62 -44.45 -23.21
C MET A 366 -21.75 -45.10 -24.27
N GLU A 367 -21.82 -46.43 -24.40
CA GLU A 367 -21.20 -47.13 -25.51
C GLU A 367 -21.95 -46.79 -26.81
N LEU A 368 -21.61 -45.68 -27.46
CA LEU A 368 -22.15 -45.31 -28.77
C LEU A 368 -21.58 -46.16 -29.93
N ASN A 369 -20.95 -47.28 -29.62
CA ASN A 369 -20.21 -48.12 -30.56
C ASN A 369 -21.07 -49.19 -31.25
N GLN A 370 -22.29 -48.86 -31.69
CA GLN A 370 -23.05 -49.73 -32.59
C GLN A 370 -23.11 -49.12 -34.00
N GLY A 371 -21.97 -49.13 -34.70
CA GLY A 371 -21.95 -48.86 -36.14
C GLY A 371 -20.70 -48.15 -36.67
N ASN A 372 -20.92 -47.18 -37.57
CA ASN A 372 -19.93 -46.52 -38.41
C ASN A 372 -19.22 -45.32 -37.74
N TRP A 373 -19.31 -45.15 -36.41
CA TRP A 373 -18.77 -43.98 -35.68
C TRP A 373 -17.31 -43.66 -36.01
N PRO A 374 -16.34 -44.59 -35.87
CA PRO A 374 -14.95 -44.27 -36.17
C PRO A 374 -14.75 -43.80 -37.62
N THR A 375 -15.49 -44.38 -38.56
CA THR A 375 -15.47 -43.99 -39.97
C THR A 375 -16.08 -42.60 -40.18
N TRP A 376 -17.20 -42.30 -39.52
CA TRP A 376 -17.87 -41.00 -39.60
C TRP A 376 -17.01 -39.90 -38.97
N ALA A 377 -16.46 -40.14 -37.78
CA ALA A 377 -15.58 -39.21 -37.07
C ALA A 377 -14.32 -38.91 -37.88
N LEU A 378 -13.70 -39.94 -38.47
CA LEU A 378 -12.55 -39.77 -39.35
C LEU A 378 -12.90 -38.99 -40.63
N ASN A 379 -14.09 -39.22 -41.20
CA ASN A 379 -14.57 -38.42 -42.35
C ASN A 379 -14.74 -36.94 -41.98
N LYS A 380 -15.29 -36.64 -40.79
CA LYS A 380 -15.47 -35.24 -40.34
C LYS A 380 -14.18 -34.56 -39.91
N LEU A 381 -13.22 -35.32 -39.41
CA LEU A 381 -11.85 -34.83 -39.24
C LEU A 381 -11.25 -34.36 -40.57
N ASN A 382 -11.43 -35.16 -41.63
CA ASN A 382 -10.95 -34.89 -42.98
C ASN A 382 -11.81 -33.88 -43.78
N ASP A 383 -12.95 -33.42 -43.24
CA ASP A 383 -13.86 -32.51 -43.92
C ASP A 383 -13.26 -31.09 -44.03
N THR A 384 -12.96 -30.65 -45.24
CA THR A 384 -12.31 -29.36 -45.51
C THR A 384 -13.24 -28.16 -45.34
N THR A 385 -14.55 -28.37 -45.23
CA THR A 385 -15.54 -27.30 -45.05
C THR A 385 -15.61 -26.79 -43.60
N LEU A 386 -15.11 -27.58 -42.65
CA LEU A 386 -15.08 -27.24 -41.23
C LEU A 386 -13.79 -26.50 -40.88
N ALA A 387 -13.92 -25.34 -40.24
CA ALA A 387 -12.80 -24.48 -39.87
C ALA A 387 -11.90 -25.11 -38.79
N PHE A 388 -10.66 -24.64 -38.77
CA PHE A 388 -9.70 -24.92 -37.70
C PHE A 388 -9.42 -23.61 -36.95
N GLY A 389 -9.21 -23.74 -35.65
CA GLY A 389 -8.79 -22.62 -34.81
C GLY A 389 -7.37 -22.14 -35.12
N PRO A 390 -6.90 -21.11 -34.39
CA PRO A 390 -5.54 -20.58 -34.57
C PRO A 390 -4.49 -21.67 -34.33
N THR A 391 -3.36 -21.53 -35.02
CA THR A 391 -2.21 -22.44 -34.83
C THR A 391 -1.54 -22.15 -33.50
N GLN A 392 -1.30 -23.19 -32.73
CA GLN A 392 -0.48 -23.14 -31.51
C GLN A 392 0.81 -23.91 -31.74
N TYR A 393 1.90 -23.53 -31.06
CA TYR A 393 3.18 -24.21 -31.16
C TYR A 393 3.57 -24.80 -29.80
N VAL A 394 4.00 -26.06 -29.81
CA VAL A 394 4.51 -26.78 -28.65
C VAL A 394 5.89 -27.31 -29.01
N PHE A 395 6.89 -26.98 -28.20
CA PHE A 395 8.27 -27.38 -28.43
C PHE A 395 8.63 -28.57 -27.56
N GLU A 396 9.37 -29.53 -28.13
CA GLU A 396 9.81 -30.73 -27.41
C GLU A 396 10.99 -30.43 -26.47
N ASP A 397 11.87 -29.49 -26.87
CA ASP A 397 12.96 -28.99 -26.05
C ASP A 397 12.56 -27.66 -25.37
N PRO A 398 12.41 -27.62 -24.04
CA PRO A 398 12.00 -26.41 -23.33
C PRO A 398 13.16 -25.50 -22.96
N ASP A 399 14.42 -25.88 -23.18
CA ASP A 399 15.60 -25.11 -22.73
C ASP A 399 16.13 -24.18 -23.83
N PHE A 400 15.34 -23.15 -24.16
CA PHE A 400 15.81 -22.09 -25.03
C PHE A 400 16.89 -21.27 -24.32
N SER A 401 17.93 -20.88 -25.05
CA SER A 401 18.97 -19.97 -24.57
C SER A 401 18.58 -18.51 -24.90
N PRO A 402 18.14 -17.71 -23.91
CA PRO A 402 17.75 -16.32 -24.13
C PRO A 402 18.97 -15.43 -24.36
N VAL A 403 18.79 -14.40 -25.20
CA VAL A 403 19.72 -13.29 -25.37
C VAL A 403 19.12 -12.06 -24.68
N LEU A 404 19.81 -11.58 -23.64
CA LEU A 404 19.43 -10.38 -22.92
C LEU A 404 20.14 -9.14 -23.49
N THR A 405 19.35 -8.17 -23.94
CA THR A 405 19.79 -6.79 -24.14
C THR A 405 19.43 -6.02 -22.87
N GLY A 406 20.45 -5.65 -22.08
CA GLY A 406 20.25 -4.95 -20.82
C GLY A 406 19.70 -3.55 -21.01
N GLY A 407 18.94 -3.07 -20.03
CA GLY A 407 18.33 -1.75 -20.03
C GLY A 407 18.13 -1.22 -18.62
N TYR A 408 18.07 0.10 -18.50
CA TYR A 408 17.68 0.76 -17.27
C TYR A 408 16.20 0.53 -16.97
N TRP A 409 15.87 0.59 -15.69
CA TRP A 409 14.50 0.54 -15.23
C TRP A 409 14.24 1.51 -14.11
N THR A 410 13.00 1.94 -13.99
CA THR A 410 12.50 2.78 -12.91
C THR A 410 11.18 2.21 -12.41
N LEU A 411 10.97 2.18 -11.10
CA LEU A 411 9.67 1.80 -10.55
C LEU A 411 8.60 2.78 -11.03
N LYS A 412 7.41 2.25 -11.35
CA LYS A 412 6.26 3.10 -11.69
C LYS A 412 5.75 3.89 -10.49
N GLU A 413 5.79 3.27 -9.30
CA GLU A 413 5.46 3.93 -8.04
C GLU A 413 6.58 4.89 -7.63
N LYS A 414 6.20 6.13 -7.30
CA LYS A 414 7.08 7.24 -6.92
C LYS A 414 6.46 8.02 -5.77
N ASN A 415 7.26 8.88 -5.12
CA ASN A 415 6.81 9.77 -4.05
C ASN A 415 6.06 9.03 -2.93
N ILE A 416 6.62 7.91 -2.48
CA ILE A 416 6.06 7.14 -1.38
C ILE A 416 6.48 7.83 -0.08
N SER A 417 5.56 8.55 0.55
CA SER A 417 5.85 9.35 1.75
C SER A 417 5.11 8.85 2.98
N TYR A 418 5.78 8.93 4.14
CA TYR A 418 5.24 8.59 5.45
C TYR A 418 5.62 9.63 6.50
N TYR A 419 4.67 9.96 7.38
CA TYR A 419 4.98 10.73 8.59
C TYR A 419 5.47 9.79 9.69
N LEU A 420 6.63 10.08 10.28
CA LEU A 420 7.27 9.25 11.29
C LEU A 420 7.60 10.05 12.56
N PRO A 421 7.58 9.42 13.74
CA PRO A 421 8.16 9.98 14.95
C PRO A 421 9.62 10.40 14.79
N GLU A 422 10.00 11.41 15.58
CA GLU A 422 11.40 11.71 15.85
C GLU A 422 12.13 10.47 16.39
N HIS A 423 13.35 10.23 15.90
CA HIS A 423 14.22 9.14 16.35
C HIS A 423 15.60 9.71 16.68
N ILE A 424 15.79 10.07 17.95
CA ILE A 424 17.07 10.50 18.50
C ILE A 424 17.85 9.29 19.02
N LEU A 425 19.05 9.09 18.47
CA LEU A 425 19.98 8.03 18.81
C LEU A 425 20.91 8.44 19.94
N ALA A 426 21.36 7.47 20.73
CA ALA A 426 22.38 7.69 21.76
C ALA A 426 23.73 8.07 21.14
N ASN A 427 24.03 7.47 19.98
CA ASN A 427 25.12 7.84 19.10
C ASN A 427 24.53 8.22 17.75
N ILE A 428 24.69 9.49 17.35
CA ILE A 428 24.14 10.02 16.10
C ILE A 428 24.69 9.31 14.85
N ALA A 429 25.83 8.63 14.96
CA ALA A 429 26.44 7.84 13.88
C ALA A 429 26.03 6.35 13.90
N ASP A 430 25.11 5.92 14.77
CA ASP A 430 24.71 4.51 14.90
C ASP A 430 23.80 4.06 13.74
N THR A 431 24.39 3.39 12.76
CA THR A 431 23.66 2.77 11.66
C THR A 431 22.83 1.57 12.09
N THR A 432 23.09 0.90 13.21
CA THR A 432 22.40 -0.34 13.61
C THR A 432 21.02 -0.04 14.19
N ASN A 433 20.93 0.99 15.03
CA ASN A 433 19.68 1.36 15.69
C ASN A 433 18.89 2.45 14.97
N SER A 434 19.46 3.15 13.99
CA SER A 434 18.75 4.15 13.18
C SER A 434 17.52 3.60 12.44
N THR A 435 16.59 4.48 12.11
CA THR A 435 15.53 4.21 11.12
C THR A 435 16.16 3.90 9.76
N LYS A 436 15.63 2.89 9.05
CA LYS A 436 16.16 2.47 7.75
C LYS A 436 15.07 2.18 6.76
N LEU A 437 15.35 2.47 5.49
CA LEU A 437 14.64 1.89 4.37
C LEU A 437 15.04 0.40 4.24
N ARG A 438 14.05 -0.48 4.31
CA ARG A 438 14.19 -1.90 4.02
C ARG A 438 13.70 -2.14 2.59
N VAL A 439 14.54 -2.76 1.77
CA VAL A 439 14.18 -3.16 0.40
C VAL A 439 14.46 -4.65 0.24
N LYS A 440 13.44 -5.44 -0.09
CA LYS A 440 13.61 -6.84 -0.51
C LYS A 440 13.56 -6.89 -2.02
N ALA A 441 14.65 -7.34 -2.62
CA ALA A 441 14.76 -7.55 -4.04
C ALA A 441 14.99 -9.03 -4.36
N VAL A 442 14.70 -9.39 -5.60
CA VAL A 442 14.94 -10.73 -6.14
C VAL A 442 15.67 -10.61 -7.47
N ASN A 443 16.62 -11.49 -7.69
CA ASN A 443 17.24 -11.69 -8.98
C ASN A 443 16.52 -12.84 -9.69
N VAL A 444 15.99 -12.55 -10.87
CA VAL A 444 15.11 -13.47 -11.61
C VAL A 444 15.91 -14.11 -12.74
N PRO A 445 16.00 -15.45 -12.80
CA PRO A 445 16.67 -16.09 -13.92
C PRO A 445 15.96 -15.74 -15.23
N LEU A 446 16.73 -15.69 -16.31
CA LEU A 446 16.13 -15.51 -17.63
C LEU A 446 15.19 -16.69 -17.92
N PRO A 447 14.03 -16.43 -18.56
CA PRO A 447 13.12 -17.50 -18.94
C PRO A 447 13.83 -18.42 -19.93
N THR A 448 13.65 -19.73 -19.77
CA THR A 448 14.12 -20.73 -20.73
C THR A 448 12.98 -21.27 -21.59
N THR A 449 11.73 -21.09 -21.18
CA THR A 449 10.55 -21.61 -21.88
C THR A 449 9.78 -20.52 -22.63
N ILE A 450 9.04 -20.92 -23.67
CA ILE A 450 8.08 -20.09 -24.41
C ILE A 450 6.66 -20.54 -24.04
N SER A 451 5.79 -19.63 -23.62
CA SER A 451 4.38 -19.96 -23.34
C SER A 451 3.57 -20.14 -24.63
N PRO A 452 2.42 -20.83 -24.58
CA PRO A 452 1.52 -20.93 -25.74
C PRO A 452 1.11 -19.55 -26.31
N GLU A 453 0.84 -18.58 -25.45
CA GLU A 453 0.47 -17.22 -25.85
C GLU A 453 1.64 -16.51 -26.53
N GLU A 454 2.84 -16.59 -25.96
CA GLU A 454 4.06 -16.04 -26.53
C GLU A 454 4.40 -16.66 -27.89
N SER A 455 4.09 -17.95 -28.07
CA SER A 455 4.37 -18.68 -29.31
C SER A 455 3.68 -18.10 -30.55
N SER A 456 2.56 -17.40 -30.36
CA SER A 456 1.84 -16.74 -31.46
C SER A 456 2.63 -15.58 -32.08
N ASN A 457 3.61 -15.02 -31.36
CA ASN A 457 4.43 -13.88 -31.79
C ASN A 457 5.78 -14.28 -32.38
N ILE A 458 6.02 -15.57 -32.63
CA ILE A 458 7.26 -16.06 -33.23
C ILE A 458 7.36 -15.59 -34.69
N VAL A 459 8.49 -14.97 -35.02
CA VAL A 459 8.89 -14.70 -36.40
C VAL A 459 9.71 -15.89 -36.90
N TRP A 460 9.15 -16.65 -37.84
CA TRP A 460 9.79 -17.83 -38.39
C TRP A 460 10.79 -17.50 -39.50
N HIS A 461 12.00 -18.06 -39.41
CA HIS A 461 13.02 -17.97 -40.47
C HIS A 461 12.96 -19.17 -41.41
N THR A 462 12.82 -20.36 -40.83
CA THR A 462 12.75 -21.63 -41.58
C THR A 462 11.60 -22.45 -41.03
N GLN A 463 10.75 -22.95 -41.92
CA GLN A 463 9.59 -23.77 -41.56
C GLN A 463 9.62 -25.11 -42.29
N ASN A 464 10.05 -26.17 -41.61
CA ASN A 464 10.12 -27.53 -42.12
C ASN A 464 9.06 -28.42 -41.45
N TRP A 465 7.82 -27.94 -41.43
CA TRP A 465 6.69 -28.71 -40.92
C TRP A 465 6.36 -29.87 -41.84
N GLY A 466 6.22 -31.07 -41.28
CA GLY A 466 5.68 -32.23 -41.95
C GLY A 466 4.20 -32.07 -42.31
N PRO A 467 3.60 -33.10 -42.95
CA PRO A 467 2.19 -33.09 -43.28
C PRO A 467 1.33 -33.07 -42.01
N TRP A 468 0.15 -32.44 -42.09
CA TRP A 468 -0.85 -32.51 -41.03
C TRP A 468 -1.29 -33.96 -40.81
N LYS A 469 -1.25 -34.40 -39.55
CA LYS A 469 -1.76 -35.68 -39.06
C LYS A 469 -2.82 -35.42 -38.00
N TYR A 470 -3.93 -36.13 -38.06
CA TYR A 470 -4.94 -36.03 -37.02
C TYR A 470 -4.47 -36.74 -35.76
N ALA A 471 -4.76 -36.12 -34.62
CA ALA A 471 -4.38 -36.57 -33.30
C ALA A 471 -5.46 -36.17 -32.30
N VAL A 472 -5.41 -36.78 -31.12
CA VAL A 472 -6.30 -36.41 -30.01
C VAL A 472 -5.51 -35.70 -28.91
N VAL A 473 -4.22 -36.05 -28.78
CA VAL A 473 -3.19 -35.33 -28.03
C VAL A 473 -2.00 -35.14 -28.96
N ALA A 474 -1.24 -34.05 -28.82
CA ALA A 474 -0.04 -33.84 -29.65
C ALA A 474 0.90 -35.05 -29.55
N GLY A 475 1.37 -35.56 -30.70
CA GLY A 475 2.23 -36.74 -30.78
C GLY A 475 1.52 -38.10 -30.81
N GLU A 476 0.22 -38.18 -30.50
CA GLU A 476 -0.53 -39.45 -30.47
C GLU A 476 -1.53 -39.58 -31.63
N PRO A 477 -1.40 -40.59 -32.51
CA PRO A 477 -2.34 -40.77 -33.62
C PRO A 477 -3.75 -41.12 -33.10
N VAL A 478 -4.77 -40.71 -33.86
CA VAL A 478 -6.16 -41.11 -33.58
C VAL A 478 -6.28 -42.64 -33.71
N THR A 479 -6.64 -43.33 -32.62
CA THR A 479 -6.98 -44.77 -32.64
C THR A 479 -8.48 -44.99 -32.49
N LYS A 480 -9.00 -46.14 -32.93
CA LYS A 480 -10.41 -46.51 -32.72
C LYS A 480 -10.78 -46.55 -31.24
N ALA A 481 -9.87 -47.03 -30.39
CA ALA A 481 -10.08 -47.04 -28.94
C ALA A 481 -10.20 -45.61 -28.39
N LEU A 482 -9.37 -44.68 -28.86
CA LEU A 482 -9.38 -43.28 -28.44
C LEU A 482 -10.61 -42.50 -28.95
N LEU A 483 -11.05 -42.78 -30.19
CA LEU A 483 -12.32 -42.25 -30.71
C LEU A 483 -13.54 -42.72 -29.90
N ASN A 484 -13.43 -43.87 -29.25
CA ASN A 484 -14.50 -44.42 -28.42
C ASN A 484 -14.51 -43.84 -26.99
N THR A 485 -13.41 -43.23 -26.52
CA THR A 485 -13.28 -42.75 -25.12
C THR A 485 -13.43 -41.24 -24.95
N LEU A 486 -13.25 -40.44 -26.00
CA LEU A 486 -13.12 -38.98 -25.86
C LEU A 486 -14.47 -38.22 -25.88
N TRP A 487 -15.18 -38.18 -24.75
CA TRP A 487 -16.51 -37.53 -24.64
C TRP A 487 -16.53 -36.30 -23.74
N GLY A 488 -17.35 -35.31 -24.10
CA GLY A 488 -17.74 -34.17 -23.27
C GLY A 488 -19.26 -34.06 -23.16
N PHE A 489 -19.76 -33.23 -22.23
CA PHE A 489 -21.19 -32.97 -22.10
C PHE A 489 -21.49 -31.50 -21.79
N GLU A 490 -22.70 -31.05 -22.15
CA GLU A 490 -23.27 -29.78 -21.74
C GLU A 490 -24.60 -30.03 -21.03
N ARG A 491 -24.85 -29.34 -19.91
CA ARG A 491 -26.17 -29.28 -19.29
C ARG A 491 -26.97 -28.17 -19.99
N ASP A 492 -28.16 -28.50 -20.44
CA ASP A 492 -29.03 -27.58 -21.17
C ASP A 492 -30.50 -27.78 -20.76
N THR A 493 -31.40 -26.96 -21.27
CA THR A 493 -32.84 -27.06 -21.01
C THR A 493 -33.62 -26.90 -22.30
N ILE A 494 -34.56 -27.80 -22.55
CA ILE A 494 -35.46 -27.75 -23.71
C ILE A 494 -36.92 -27.62 -23.26
N VAL A 495 -37.79 -27.19 -24.17
CA VAL A 495 -39.24 -27.11 -23.94
C VAL A 495 -39.93 -28.20 -24.73
N VAL A 496 -40.57 -29.14 -24.04
CA VAL A 496 -41.33 -30.23 -24.66
C VAL A 496 -42.77 -30.12 -24.17
N ALA A 497 -43.71 -29.95 -25.10
CA ALA A 497 -45.13 -29.74 -24.82
C ALA A 497 -45.39 -28.63 -23.78
N GLY A 498 -44.67 -27.51 -23.90
CA GLY A 498 -44.82 -26.34 -23.01
C GLY A 498 -44.14 -26.45 -21.64
N ILE A 499 -43.51 -27.59 -21.33
CA ILE A 499 -42.81 -27.82 -20.06
C ILE A 499 -41.30 -27.70 -20.30
N ARG A 500 -40.62 -26.87 -19.50
CA ARG A 500 -39.14 -26.80 -19.48
C ARG A 500 -38.58 -28.03 -18.80
N ARG A 501 -37.60 -28.67 -19.45
CA ARG A 501 -37.00 -29.91 -18.96
C ARG A 501 -35.48 -29.87 -19.12
N PRO A 502 -34.73 -30.20 -18.06
CA PRO A 502 -33.28 -30.28 -18.13
C PRO A 502 -32.85 -31.50 -18.92
N ILE A 503 -31.77 -31.35 -19.68
CA ILE A 503 -31.16 -32.41 -20.49
C ILE A 503 -29.64 -32.35 -20.42
N ILE A 504 -29.00 -33.47 -20.77
CA ILE A 504 -27.57 -33.56 -20.97
C ILE A 504 -27.30 -33.78 -22.46
N ARG A 505 -26.52 -32.87 -23.07
CA ARG A 505 -26.06 -33.00 -24.46
C ARG A 505 -24.66 -33.58 -24.47
N HIS A 506 -24.54 -34.79 -25.00
CA HIS A 506 -23.25 -35.44 -25.18
C HIS A 506 -22.61 -34.98 -26.49
N TYR A 507 -21.31 -34.67 -26.44
CA TYR A 507 -20.54 -34.31 -27.62
C TYR A 507 -19.16 -34.94 -27.66
N TRP A 508 -18.64 -35.08 -28.87
CA TRP A 508 -17.26 -35.41 -29.19
C TRP A 508 -16.56 -34.15 -29.72
N ASN A 509 -15.41 -33.81 -29.17
CA ASN A 509 -14.56 -32.78 -29.77
C ASN A 509 -13.86 -33.39 -30.98
N LEU A 510 -13.95 -32.76 -32.16
CA LEU A 510 -13.42 -33.37 -33.38
C LEU A 510 -11.92 -33.70 -33.31
N GLY A 511 -11.18 -33.18 -32.33
CA GLY A 511 -9.77 -33.45 -32.12
C GLY A 511 -8.88 -32.36 -32.71
N LEU A 512 -7.58 -32.62 -32.73
CA LEU A 512 -6.57 -31.67 -33.18
C LEU A 512 -5.80 -32.26 -34.37
N ARG A 513 -5.33 -31.41 -35.28
CA ARG A 513 -4.32 -31.81 -36.26
C ARG A 513 -2.97 -31.31 -35.80
N VAL A 514 -1.96 -32.13 -36.01
CA VAL A 514 -0.57 -31.89 -35.62
C VAL A 514 0.30 -31.95 -36.87
N ALA A 515 1.22 -31.02 -37.00
CA ALA A 515 2.35 -31.15 -37.90
C ALA A 515 3.63 -31.02 -37.08
N GLU A 516 4.42 -32.08 -37.10
CA GLU A 516 5.73 -32.13 -36.46
C GLU A 516 6.79 -31.53 -37.39
N GLY A 517 7.81 -30.89 -36.83
CA GLY A 517 8.95 -30.46 -37.62
C GLY A 517 10.02 -29.77 -36.79
N THR A 518 11.19 -29.62 -37.39
CA THR A 518 12.30 -28.86 -36.83
C THR A 518 12.36 -27.49 -37.52
N ASN A 519 12.16 -26.43 -36.75
CA ASN A 519 11.95 -25.09 -37.26
C ASN A 519 12.86 -24.09 -36.54
N SER A 520 13.23 -23.02 -37.23
CA SER A 520 14.04 -21.95 -36.64
C SER A 520 13.29 -20.63 -36.65
N GLY A 521 13.34 -19.90 -35.53
CA GLY A 521 12.62 -18.65 -35.37
C GLY A 521 13.24 -17.72 -34.34
N THR A 522 12.63 -16.54 -34.24
CA THR A 522 12.96 -15.54 -33.23
C THR A 522 11.69 -15.11 -32.50
N LEU A 523 11.79 -15.01 -31.18
CA LEU A 523 10.77 -14.39 -30.34
C LEU A 523 11.41 -13.23 -29.57
N LYS A 524 10.84 -12.02 -29.69
CA LYS A 524 11.31 -10.80 -29.00
C LYS A 524 10.36 -10.41 -27.87
N ASN A 525 10.82 -9.53 -26.98
CA ASN A 525 10.06 -8.98 -25.86
C ASN A 525 9.51 -10.05 -24.91
N VAL A 526 10.26 -11.14 -24.74
CA VAL A 526 9.93 -12.20 -23.78
C VAL A 526 9.96 -11.60 -22.38
N GLN A 527 9.00 -11.98 -21.55
CA GLN A 527 8.88 -11.47 -20.18
C GLN A 527 9.64 -12.36 -19.20
N PHE A 528 10.17 -11.77 -18.13
CA PHE A 528 10.67 -12.54 -16.98
C PHE A 528 9.53 -13.37 -16.38
N LYS A 529 9.85 -14.57 -15.89
CA LYS A 529 8.88 -15.53 -15.32
C LYS A 529 9.27 -15.86 -13.88
N ASN A 530 8.30 -16.36 -13.10
CA ASN A 530 8.54 -16.85 -11.74
C ASN A 530 9.21 -15.82 -10.81
N ILE A 531 8.88 -14.53 -10.97
CA ILE A 531 9.53 -13.43 -10.25
C ILE A 531 9.40 -13.60 -8.73
N THR A 532 8.18 -13.83 -8.24
CA THR A 532 7.88 -13.93 -6.80
C THR A 532 8.33 -15.26 -6.18
N SER A 533 8.52 -16.30 -6.99
CA SER A 533 8.95 -17.63 -6.55
C SER A 533 10.45 -17.89 -6.74
N SER A 534 11.21 -16.93 -7.30
CA SER A 534 12.66 -17.06 -7.46
C SER A 534 13.36 -17.10 -6.08
N PRO A 535 14.28 -18.05 -5.84
CA PRO A 535 14.93 -18.22 -4.54
C PRO A 535 16.04 -17.19 -4.27
N ASP A 536 16.59 -16.54 -5.30
CA ASP A 536 17.71 -15.59 -5.18
C ASP A 536 17.21 -14.21 -4.70
N THR A 537 16.84 -14.15 -3.43
CA THR A 537 16.32 -12.94 -2.77
C THR A 537 17.34 -12.33 -1.82
N LYS A 538 17.35 -11.00 -1.75
CA LYS A 538 18.21 -10.24 -0.84
C LYS A 538 17.43 -9.10 -0.20
N VAL A 539 17.68 -8.90 1.10
CA VAL A 539 17.13 -7.77 1.86
C VAL A 539 18.24 -6.77 2.13
N PHE A 540 18.01 -5.54 1.71
CA PHE A 540 18.87 -4.39 1.93
C PHE A 540 18.28 -3.51 3.03
N TYR A 541 19.17 -2.92 3.82
CA TYR A 541 18.82 -1.97 4.87
C TYR A 541 19.67 -0.72 4.67
N LEU A 542 19.01 0.38 4.30
CA LEU A 542 19.65 1.66 4.02
C LEU A 542 19.31 2.66 5.14
N PRO A 543 20.27 3.00 6.02
CA PRO A 543 20.07 4.02 7.04
C PRO A 543 19.73 5.38 6.43
N ILE A 544 18.72 6.04 6.99
CA ILE A 544 18.35 7.41 6.59
C ILE A 544 19.30 8.38 7.29
N ARG A 545 19.94 9.27 6.54
CA ARG A 545 20.97 10.20 7.00
C ARG A 545 20.60 11.63 6.64
N ASN A 546 20.90 12.58 7.52
CA ASN A 546 20.76 14.01 7.26
C ASN A 546 21.81 14.51 6.24
N THR A 547 21.48 15.63 5.58
CA THR A 547 22.42 16.39 4.75
C THR A 547 22.80 17.70 5.45
N PRO A 548 24.05 18.20 5.31
CA PRO A 548 25.17 17.60 4.60
C PRO A 548 25.69 16.33 5.30
N ALA A 549 26.37 15.47 4.54
CA ALA A 549 26.84 14.18 5.04
C ALA A 549 27.78 14.31 6.27
N SER A 550 28.57 15.38 6.39
CA SER A 550 29.51 15.56 7.49
C SER A 550 29.06 16.70 8.42
N PRO A 551 28.94 16.49 9.74
CA PRO A 551 29.18 15.22 10.45
C PRO A 551 28.10 14.16 10.18
N VAL A 552 28.43 12.88 10.42
CA VAL A 552 27.47 11.77 10.26
C VAL A 552 26.33 11.95 11.25
N ASP A 553 25.10 11.98 10.74
CA ASP A 553 23.90 12.08 11.56
C ASP A 553 22.74 11.24 10.97
N TYR A 554 22.39 10.15 11.65
CA TYR A 554 21.28 9.25 11.34
C TYR A 554 20.05 9.47 12.22
N ASN A 555 19.99 10.57 12.97
CA ASN A 555 18.78 10.93 13.70
C ASN A 555 17.66 11.30 12.71
N ILE A 556 16.43 10.95 13.05
CA ILE A 556 15.24 11.52 12.42
C ILE A 556 14.76 12.66 13.31
N TYR A 557 14.86 13.89 12.83
CA TYR A 557 14.38 15.07 13.52
C TYR A 557 12.94 15.37 13.10
N ARG A 558 12.13 15.72 14.09
CA ARG A 558 10.79 16.24 13.83
C ARG A 558 10.85 17.50 12.94
N ASN A 559 9.78 17.79 12.20
CA ASN A 559 9.69 18.93 11.28
C ASN A 559 10.74 18.95 10.15
N HIS A 560 11.38 17.81 9.86
CA HIS A 560 12.31 17.64 8.73
C HIS A 560 11.71 16.70 7.68
N GLU A 561 12.21 16.86 6.46
CA GLU A 561 11.93 15.96 5.35
C GLU A 561 13.20 15.22 4.94
N TYR A 562 13.06 13.93 4.66
CA TYR A 562 14.14 13.01 4.34
C TYR A 562 13.93 12.33 3.01
#